data_AF-A0A1X7U3J9-F1
#
_entry.id   AF-A0A1X7U3J9-F1
#
_cell.length_a   1.000
_cell.length_b   1.000
_cell.length_c   1.000
_cell.angle_alpha   90.00
_cell.angle_beta   90.00
_cell.angle_gamma   90.00
#
_symmetry.space_group_name_H-M   'P 1'
#
loop_
_entity.id
_entity.type
_entity.pdbx_description
1 polymer ?
#
loop_
_entity_poly.entity_id
_entity_poly.type
_entity_poly.pdbx_seq_one_letter_code
_entity_poly.pdbx_strand_id
1 'polypeptide(L)'
;MCKTFETNPAVRSEKSQPAIEEAKRDVSIYHTRAMRRAVFQKFGLVSSSVKPMILQYFYQDLTGDQSASATTEQSYIDKRIREIMDIEDSDVVLDLGSENSDQESQ
;
A
#
# COMPACT_ATOMS: atom_id res chain seq x y z
N MET A 1 -25.06 22.54 37.02
CA MET A 1 -24.17 21.41 37.35
C MET A 1 -24.35 20.34 36.28
N CYS A 2 -23.46 20.29 35.28
CA CYS A 2 -23.44 19.24 34.27
C CYS A 2 -22.79 17.98 34.86
N LYS A 3 -23.49 16.84 34.81
CA LYS A 3 -22.90 15.55 35.17
C LYS A 3 -22.04 15.07 34.00
N THR A 4 -20.74 14.96 34.22
CA THR A 4 -19.82 14.26 33.33
C THR A 4 -20.17 12.78 33.31
N PHE A 5 -20.49 12.23 32.14
CA PHE A 5 -20.54 10.79 31.92
C PHE A 5 -19.09 10.29 31.88
N GLU A 6 -18.64 9.69 32.98
CA GLU A 6 -17.42 8.89 32.98
C GLU A 6 -17.70 7.57 32.26
N THR A 7 -17.22 7.44 31.02
CA THR A 7 -17.13 6.16 30.35
C THR A 7 -15.97 5.38 30.95
N ASN A 8 -16.29 4.47 31.88
CA ASN A 8 -15.34 3.54 32.45
C ASN A 8 -14.85 2.55 31.36
N PRO A 9 -13.57 2.56 30.95
CA PRO A 9 -13.07 1.70 29.88
C PRO A 9 -12.89 0.22 30.30
N ALA A 10 -13.13 -0.12 31.57
CA ALA A 10 -12.75 -1.41 32.14
C ALA A 10 -13.81 -2.53 32.02
N VAL A 11 -14.99 -2.29 31.42
CA VAL A 11 -16.02 -3.33 31.27
C VAL A 11 -16.10 -3.82 29.81
N ARG A 12 -14.99 -4.37 29.29
CA ARG A 12 -15.07 -5.32 28.17
C ARG A 12 -15.26 -6.71 28.78
N SER A 13 -16.51 -7.19 28.79
CA SER A 13 -16.84 -8.55 29.22
C SER A 13 -15.98 -9.57 28.49
N GLU A 14 -15.20 -10.38 29.21
CA GLU A 14 -14.34 -11.44 28.62
C GLU A 14 -15.13 -12.37 27.68
N LYS A 15 -16.45 -12.50 27.90
CA LYS A 15 -17.36 -13.30 27.07
C LYS A 15 -17.56 -12.76 25.65
N SER A 16 -17.30 -11.48 25.39
CA SER A 16 -17.46 -10.89 24.06
C SER A 16 -16.17 -10.92 23.23
N GLN A 17 -15.02 -11.22 23.81
CA GLN A 17 -13.75 -11.35 23.10
C GLN A 17 -13.79 -12.36 21.94
N PRO A 18 -14.28 -13.61 22.10
CA PRO A 18 -14.34 -14.55 20.98
C PRO A 18 -15.24 -14.07 19.85
N ALA A 19 -16.39 -13.48 20.16
CA ALA A 19 -17.31 -12.91 19.16
C ALA A 19 -16.69 -11.71 18.43
N ILE A 20 -15.87 -10.90 19.10
CA ILE A 20 -15.14 -9.79 18.48
C ILE A 20 -14.04 -10.31 17.54
N GLU A 21 -13.29 -11.34 17.93
CA GLU A 21 -12.25 -11.92 17.07
C GLU A 21 -12.83 -12.66 15.86
N GLU A 22 -14.00 -13.29 16.00
CA GLU A 22 -14.75 -13.86 14.89
C GLU A 22 -15.25 -12.77 13.94
N ALA A 23 -15.90 -11.73 14.46
CA ALA A 23 -16.37 -10.61 13.66
C ALA A 23 -15.24 -9.88 12.92
N LYS A 24 -14.04 -9.76 13.53
CA LYS A 24 -12.87 -9.17 12.88
C LYS A 24 -12.43 -9.89 11.61
N ARG A 25 -12.68 -11.20 11.49
CA ARG A 25 -12.37 -11.97 10.26
C ARG A 25 -13.28 -11.58 9.11
N ASP A 26 -14.51 -11.17 9.41
CA ASP A 26 -15.52 -10.77 8.43
C ASP A 26 -15.48 -9.28 8.10
N VAL A 27 -14.67 -8.49 8.84
CA VAL A 27 -14.44 -7.09 8.50
C VAL A 27 -13.55 -7.01 7.28
N SER A 28 -14.14 -6.57 6.17
CA SER A 28 -13.40 -6.18 4.97
C SER A 28 -12.29 -5.18 5.33
N ILE A 29 -11.04 -5.58 5.08
CA ILE A 29 -9.88 -4.71 5.25
C ILE A 29 -9.82 -3.79 4.02
N TYR A 30 -10.36 -2.59 4.15
CA TYR A 30 -10.31 -1.59 3.09
C TYR A 30 -9.02 -0.79 3.16
N HIS A 31 -8.26 -0.83 2.08
CA HIS A 31 -7.04 -0.04 1.91
C HIS A 31 -7.40 1.40 1.52
N THR A 32 -7.12 2.36 2.39
CA THR A 32 -7.41 3.76 2.10
C THR A 32 -6.29 4.40 1.28
N ARG A 33 -6.63 5.44 0.49
CA ARG A 33 -5.62 6.27 -0.20
C ARG A 33 -4.59 6.87 0.77
N ALA A 34 -4.99 7.15 2.02
CA ALA A 34 -4.10 7.66 3.05
C ALA A 34 -3.05 6.61 3.47
N MET A 35 -3.44 5.33 3.61
CA MET A 35 -2.51 4.24 3.89
C MET A 35 -1.49 4.06 2.77
N ARG A 36 -1.95 4.03 1.51
CA ARG A 36 -1.07 3.96 0.34
C ARG A 36 -0.05 5.10 0.32
N ARG A 37 -0.50 6.34 0.55
CA ARG A 37 0.38 7.52 0.63
C ARG A 37 1.43 7.39 1.75
N ALA A 38 1.03 6.92 2.93
CA ALA A 38 1.94 6.75 4.05
C ALA A 38 3.04 5.71 3.74
N VAL A 39 2.70 4.62 3.07
CA VAL A 39 3.68 3.62 2.61
C VAL A 39 4.66 4.27 1.64
N PHE A 40 4.17 4.95 0.61
CA PHE A 40 5.01 5.54 -0.44
C PHE A 40 5.95 6.61 0.15
N GLN A 41 5.46 7.42 1.08
CA GLN A 41 6.28 8.41 1.78
C GLN A 41 7.41 7.75 2.59
N LYS A 42 7.13 6.66 3.31
CA LYS A 42 8.14 5.95 4.10
C LYS A 42 9.20 5.29 3.20
N PHE A 43 8.78 4.64 2.12
CA PHE A 43 9.71 4.03 1.18
C PHE A 43 10.55 5.07 0.43
N GLY A 44 9.97 6.23 0.10
CA GLY A 44 10.70 7.34 -0.49
C GLY A 44 11.82 7.91 0.39
N LEU A 45 11.81 7.66 1.70
CA LEU A 45 12.93 8.00 2.60
C LEU A 45 14.07 6.98 2.53
N VAL A 46 13.77 5.72 2.19
CA VAL A 46 14.73 4.62 2.18
C VAL A 46 15.47 4.54 0.85
N SER A 47 14.76 4.78 -0.25
CA SER A 47 15.37 4.81 -1.57
C SER A 47 14.68 5.81 -2.49
N SER A 48 15.47 6.75 -3.00
CA SER A 48 15.04 7.75 -3.98
C SER A 48 15.00 7.20 -5.41
N SER A 49 15.61 6.05 -5.67
CA SER A 49 15.66 5.45 -7.01
C SER A 49 14.43 4.60 -7.35
N VAL A 50 13.58 4.27 -6.36
CA VAL A 50 12.42 3.42 -6.59
C VAL A 50 11.29 4.23 -7.23
N LYS A 51 10.95 3.90 -8.46
CA LYS A 51 9.82 4.53 -9.17
C LYS A 51 8.49 4.24 -8.47
N PRO A 52 7.54 5.20 -8.46
CA PRO A 52 6.24 5.02 -7.81
C PRO A 52 5.45 3.80 -8.28
N MET A 53 5.64 3.36 -9.53
CA MET A 53 4.94 2.21 -10.10
C MET A 53 5.43 0.88 -9.54
N ILE A 54 6.71 0.79 -9.17
CA ILE A 54 7.27 -0.38 -8.47
C ILE A 54 6.71 -0.43 -7.04
N LEU A 55 6.64 0.71 -6.36
CA LEU A 55 5.99 0.79 -5.03
C LEU A 55 4.51 0.43 -5.09
N GLN A 56 3.83 0.81 -6.17
CA GLN A 56 2.44 0.44 -6.41
C GLN A 56 2.28 -1.07 -6.59
N TYR A 57 3.17 -1.69 -7.37
CA TYR A 57 3.21 -3.14 -7.52
C TYR A 57 3.38 -3.83 -6.16
N PHE A 58 4.40 -3.46 -5.38
CA PHE A 58 4.63 -4.05 -4.05
C PHE A 58 3.47 -3.83 -3.10
N TYR A 59 2.86 -2.65 -3.13
CA TYR A 59 1.69 -2.37 -2.31
C TYR A 59 0.53 -3.30 -2.66
N GLN A 60 0.21 -3.46 -3.95
CA GLN A 60 -0.87 -4.34 -4.40
C GLN A 60 -0.60 -5.80 -4.09
N ASP A 61 0.63 -6.26 -4.31
CA ASP A 61 1.05 -7.64 -4.08
C ASP A 61 0.96 -8.02 -2.59
N LEU A 62 1.49 -7.18 -1.70
CA LEU A 62 1.48 -7.42 -0.25
C LEU A 62 0.09 -7.31 0.39
N THR A 63 -0.78 -6.46 -0.16
CA THR A 63 -2.06 -6.12 0.46
C THR A 63 -3.26 -6.78 -0.20
N GLY A 64 -3.08 -7.39 -1.37
CA GLY A 64 -4.17 -7.86 -2.23
C GLY A 64 -5.07 -6.74 -2.74
N ASP A 65 -4.63 -5.48 -2.69
CA ASP A 65 -5.43 -4.33 -3.10
C ASP A 65 -5.73 -4.36 -4.61
N GLN A 66 -6.98 -4.65 -4.97
CA GLN A 66 -7.47 -4.66 -6.35
C GLN A 66 -8.05 -3.31 -6.78
N SER A 67 -7.68 -2.21 -6.10
CA SER A 67 -8.05 -0.87 -6.54
C SER A 67 -7.73 -0.68 -8.02
N ALA A 68 -8.77 -0.40 -8.82
CA ALA A 68 -8.66 -0.28 -10.27
C ALA A 68 -7.66 0.81 -10.68
N SER A 69 -6.90 0.56 -11.74
CA SER A 69 -6.03 1.56 -12.36
C SER A 69 -6.88 2.77 -12.79
N ALA A 70 -6.38 3.98 -12.56
CA ALA A 70 -7.13 5.20 -12.83
C ALA A 70 -7.39 5.44 -14.33
N THR A 71 -6.52 4.90 -15.20
CA THR A 71 -6.59 5.04 -16.66
C THR A 71 -6.17 3.75 -17.37
N THR A 72 -6.55 3.62 -18.65
CA THR A 72 -6.11 2.50 -19.50
C THR A 72 -4.59 2.45 -19.65
N GLU A 73 -3.94 3.60 -19.77
CA GLU A 73 -2.47 3.68 -19.81
C GLU A 73 -1.85 3.16 -18.52
N GLN A 74 -2.38 3.57 -17.36
CA GLN A 74 -1.91 3.06 -16.08
C GLN A 74 -2.05 1.54 -16.01
N SER A 75 -3.14 0.97 -16.53
CA SER A 75 -3.33 -0.48 -16.55
C SER A 75 -2.32 -1.22 -17.45
N TYR A 76 -1.90 -0.61 -18.56
CA TYR A 76 -0.86 -1.16 -19.43
C TYR A 76 0.49 -1.16 -18.71
N ILE A 77 0.81 -0.06 -18.04
CA ILE A 77 2.05 0.08 -17.30
C ILE A 77 2.08 -0.88 -16.10
N ASP A 78 0.99 -0.99 -15.35
CA ASP A 78 0.88 -1.90 -14.21
C ASP A 78 1.12 -3.36 -14.64
N LYS A 79 0.57 -3.77 -15.80
CA LYS A 79 0.83 -5.10 -16.39
C LYS A 79 2.30 -5.28 -16.75
N ARG A 80 2.89 -4.28 -17.42
CA ARG A 80 4.29 -4.35 -17.84
C ARG A 80 5.25 -4.44 -16.66
N ILE A 81 4.99 -3.69 -15.58
CA ILE A 81 5.76 -3.78 -14.34
C ILE A 81 5.64 -5.18 -13.75
N ARG A 82 4.45 -5.77 -13.70
CA ARG A 82 4.28 -7.15 -13.21
C ARG A 82 5.12 -8.15 -14.00
N GLU A 83 5.07 -8.09 -15.33
CA GLU A 83 5.90 -8.96 -16.19
C GLU A 83 7.39 -8.80 -15.88
N ILE A 84 7.86 -7.57 -15.63
CA ILE A 84 9.27 -7.30 -15.30
C ILE A 84 9.64 -7.86 -13.93
N MET A 85 8.75 -7.72 -12.94
CA MET A 85 8.99 -8.26 -11.60
C MET A 85 8.96 -9.79 -11.58
N ASP A 86 8.12 -10.42 -12.42
CA ASP A 86 8.04 -11.88 -12.57
C ASP A 86 9.30 -12.50 -13.20
N ILE A 87 10.12 -11.70 -13.90
CA ILE A 87 11.41 -12.15 -14.45
C ILE A 87 12.46 -12.30 -13.32
N GLU A 88 12.24 -11.67 -12.16
CA GLU A 88 13.14 -11.69 -10.99
C GLU A 88 14.59 -11.24 -11.29
N ASP A 89 14.80 -10.51 -12.39
CA ASP A 89 16.10 -9.98 -12.80
C ASP A 89 16.32 -8.56 -12.25
N SER A 90 17.25 -8.44 -11.31
CA SER A 90 17.58 -7.17 -10.66
C SER A 90 18.14 -6.14 -11.66
N ASP A 91 18.87 -6.54 -12.69
CA ASP A 91 19.49 -5.60 -13.62
C ASP A 91 18.39 -4.93 -14.47
N VAL A 92 17.39 -5.70 -14.89
CA VAL A 92 16.22 -5.18 -15.62
C VAL A 92 15.35 -4.26 -14.74
N VAL A 93 15.18 -4.59 -13.46
CA VAL A 93 14.40 -3.76 -12.52
C VAL A 93 15.13 -2.45 -12.19
N LEU A 94 16.46 -2.49 -12.06
CA LEU A 94 17.29 -1.32 -11.77
C LEU A 94 17.46 -0.41 -12.99
N ASP A 95 17.52 -0.98 -14.20
CA ASP A 95 17.58 -0.23 -15.46
C ASP A 95 16.35 0.67 -15.65
N LEU A 96 15.16 0.17 -15.28
CA LEU A 96 13.96 1.00 -15.20
C LEU A 96 14.16 2.22 -14.29
N GLY A 97 15.07 2.19 -13.32
CA GLY A 97 15.35 3.29 -12.38
C GLY A 97 16.33 4.34 -12.92
N SER A 98 17.33 3.95 -13.73
CA SER A 98 18.46 4.82 -14.14
C SER A 98 18.22 5.64 -15.41
N GLU A 99 17.35 5.21 -16.31
CA GLU A 99 17.23 5.77 -17.67
C GLU A 99 16.65 7.21 -17.77
N ASN A 100 16.28 7.84 -16.65
CA ASN A 100 15.71 9.21 -16.64
C ASN A 100 16.62 10.28 -16.02
N SER A 101 17.82 9.93 -15.53
CA SER A 101 18.75 10.94 -14.97
C SER A 101 19.50 11.75 -16.03
N ASP A 102 19.52 11.28 -17.27
CA ASP A 102 20.48 11.77 -18.28
C ASP A 102 19.86 12.73 -19.31
N GLN A 103 18.62 13.20 -19.09
CA GLN A 103 17.96 14.17 -19.99
C GLN A 103 18.03 15.65 -19.54
N GLU A 104 18.85 16.00 -18.55
CA GLU A 104 19.17 17.40 -18.23
C GLU A 104 20.65 17.70 -18.50
N SER A 105 21.05 17.75 -19.77
CA SER A 105 22.25 18.46 -20.25
C SER A 105 22.26 18.54 -21.77
N GLN A 106 21.37 19.35 -22.37
CA GLN A 106 21.63 20.04 -23.64
C GLN A 106 20.74 21.26 -23.83
#